data_AF-A0A7U4P155-F1
#
_entry.id   AF-A0A7U4P155-F1
#
_cell.length_a   1.000
_cell.length_b   1.000
_cell.length_c   1.000
_cell.angle_alpha   90.00
_cell.angle_beta   90.00
_cell.angle_gamma   90.00
#
_symmetry.space_group_name_H-M   'P 1'
#
loop_
_entity.id
_entity.type
_entity.pdbx_description
1 polymer ?
#
loop_
_entity_poly.entity_id
_entity_poly.type
_entity_poly.pdbx_seq_one_letter_code
_entity_poly.pdbx_strand_id
1 'polypeptide(L)'
;MRDSYLDTARGAGIILVVYGHVLRGLFAAGLVPAGWPSALLAAADYTIYTFHMPLFFLLSGLHVPKSLQRAGDVFLLAKLRTIVYPYFVWSLLQGAVQIALSSYGMNHAFTPRDLLAIGWRPFGQFWFLYALFICMLIAWGTSIVAPRMRARGGANGERTRALRAVPAMPVALAALAIGGLAIVAFVAGSVTQWGIVSMTLAYFPFFALGMLIGNPLPALVERASNGLALVAIAVTFAASLAFAHRFGEPDSIWALPAALSGSALVLLVAYRATRRGDAAQRSPARRPSWLEYVGFASMPIYLAHILATAATRIALVRLGIVEVGVQLALGTLAGIVGPMLLYALALRTGVARLAGFPPLPAGCAMMPDKGRIGSADAA
;
A
#
# COMPACT_ATOMS: atom_id res chain seq x y z
N MET A 1 -0.89 17.10 -13.20
CA MET A 1 -0.45 17.32 -11.81
C MET A 1 -0.51 15.99 -11.10
N ARG A 2 0.38 15.73 -10.14
CA ARG A 2 0.29 14.55 -9.28
C ARG A 2 -0.92 14.72 -8.36
N ASP A 3 -1.72 13.69 -8.21
CA ASP A 3 -2.97 13.78 -7.45
C ASP A 3 -2.67 13.81 -5.94
N SER A 4 -2.52 15.01 -5.38
CA SER A 4 -2.16 15.27 -3.97
C SER A 4 -3.00 14.47 -2.96
N TYR A 5 -4.27 14.22 -3.27
CA TYR A 5 -5.17 13.42 -2.42
C TYR A 5 -4.80 11.92 -2.38
N LEU A 6 -4.22 11.37 -3.45
CA LEU A 6 -3.77 9.97 -3.47
C LEU A 6 -2.54 9.78 -2.58
N ASP A 7 -1.61 10.73 -2.59
CA ASP A 7 -0.46 10.69 -1.69
C ASP A 7 -0.89 10.94 -0.24
N THR A 8 -1.85 11.83 0.00
CA THR A 8 -2.48 12.02 1.32
C THR A 8 -3.14 10.72 1.82
N ALA A 9 -3.88 10.00 0.96
CA ALA A 9 -4.49 8.72 1.30
C ALA A 9 -3.45 7.64 1.63
N ARG A 10 -2.34 7.57 0.87
CA ARG A 10 -1.20 6.69 1.20
C ARG A 10 -0.57 7.04 2.54
N GLY A 11 -0.41 8.35 2.81
CA GLY A 11 0.11 8.86 4.07
C GLY A 11 -0.75 8.44 5.27
N ALA A 12 -2.07 8.62 5.16
CA ALA A 12 -3.01 8.17 6.19
C ALA A 12 -2.96 6.64 6.35
N GLY A 13 -2.96 5.90 5.24
CA GLY A 13 -2.88 4.43 5.25
C GLY A 13 -1.61 3.91 5.93
N ILE A 14 -0.45 4.50 5.66
CA ILE A 14 0.81 3.99 6.20
C ILE A 14 0.95 4.30 7.70
N ILE A 15 0.38 5.40 8.18
CA ILE A 15 0.30 5.69 9.62
C ILE A 15 -0.53 4.61 10.32
N LEU A 16 -1.67 4.21 9.74
CA LEU A 16 -2.50 3.13 10.29
C LEU A 16 -1.78 1.78 10.31
N VAL A 17 -0.99 1.46 9.27
CA VAL A 17 -0.12 0.26 9.25
C VAL A 17 0.86 0.27 10.41
N VAL A 18 1.59 1.38 10.57
CA VAL A 18 2.60 1.50 11.64
C VAL A 18 1.92 1.37 13.00
N TYR A 19 0.82 2.07 13.22
CA TYR A 19 0.04 1.98 14.46
C TYR A 19 -0.41 0.54 14.74
N GLY A 20 -0.98 -0.15 13.75
CA GLY A 20 -1.43 -1.54 13.88
C GLY A 20 -0.28 -2.49 14.23
N HIS A 21 0.91 -2.30 13.66
CA HIS A 21 2.08 -3.11 14.01
C HIS A 21 2.66 -2.81 15.40
N VAL A 22 2.60 -1.56 15.86
CA VAL A 22 2.95 -1.25 17.26
C VAL A 22 1.95 -1.94 18.19
N LEU A 23 0.66 -1.83 17.90
CA LEU A 23 -0.43 -2.45 18.66
C LEU A 23 -0.27 -3.97 18.77
N ARG A 24 -0.15 -4.68 17.64
CA ARG A 24 0.11 -6.13 17.64
C ARG A 24 1.42 -6.48 18.33
N GLY A 25 2.43 -5.63 18.21
CA GLY A 25 3.70 -5.77 18.91
C GLY A 25 3.59 -5.68 20.43
N LEU A 26 2.61 -4.94 20.97
CA LEU A 26 2.33 -4.88 22.41
C LEU A 26 1.60 -6.12 22.90
N PHE A 27 0.61 -6.60 22.14
CA PHE A 27 -0.06 -7.88 22.42
C PHE A 27 0.94 -9.04 22.42
N ALA A 28 1.79 -9.14 21.38
CA ALA A 28 2.79 -10.20 21.26
C ALA A 28 3.87 -10.15 22.36
N ALA A 29 4.14 -8.96 22.92
CA ALA A 29 5.08 -8.77 24.01
C ALA A 29 4.45 -8.97 25.40
N GLY A 30 3.15 -9.24 25.49
CA GLY A 30 2.44 -9.37 26.76
C GLY A 30 2.38 -8.07 27.57
N LEU A 31 2.52 -6.91 26.91
CA LEU A 31 2.56 -5.59 27.57
C LEU A 31 1.16 -4.98 27.79
N VAL A 32 0.10 -5.63 27.29
CA VAL A 32 -1.28 -5.20 27.49
C VAL A 32 -1.83 -5.88 28.75
N PRO A 33 -2.08 -5.15 29.86
CA PRO A 33 -2.54 -5.75 31.11
C PRO A 33 -3.94 -6.35 31.01
N ALA A 34 -4.23 -7.37 31.82
CA ALA A 34 -5.59 -7.88 32.00
C ALA A 34 -6.49 -6.76 32.57
N GLY A 35 -7.60 -6.45 31.90
CA GLY A 35 -8.55 -5.40 32.32
C GLY A 35 -8.31 -4.01 31.72
N TRP A 36 -7.22 -3.77 30.98
CA TRP A 36 -7.17 -2.63 30.05
C TRP A 36 -8.31 -2.76 29.02
N PRO A 37 -8.76 -1.67 28.36
CA PRO A 37 -9.80 -1.72 27.32
C PRO A 37 -9.33 -2.48 26.06
N SER A 38 -9.08 -3.77 26.23
CA SER A 38 -8.64 -4.75 25.24
C SER A 38 -9.68 -4.86 24.12
N ALA A 39 -10.96 -4.67 24.43
CA ALA A 39 -12.02 -4.57 23.44
C ALA A 39 -11.84 -3.38 22.48
N LEU A 40 -11.43 -2.21 22.98
CA LEU A 40 -11.18 -1.04 22.13
C LEU A 40 -9.94 -1.25 21.25
N LEU A 41 -8.89 -1.83 21.82
CA LEU A 41 -7.66 -2.16 21.10
C LEU A 41 -7.90 -3.25 20.03
N ALA A 42 -8.64 -4.30 20.37
CA ALA A 42 -9.04 -5.35 19.43
C ALA A 42 -9.95 -4.79 18.33
N ALA A 43 -10.91 -3.93 18.68
CA ALA A 43 -11.74 -3.25 17.69
C ALA A 43 -10.91 -2.35 16.77
N ALA A 44 -9.90 -1.64 17.29
CA ALA A 44 -8.99 -0.84 16.49
C ALA A 44 -8.15 -1.70 15.54
N ASP A 45 -7.60 -2.83 16.01
CA ASP A 45 -6.89 -3.79 15.17
C ASP A 45 -7.80 -4.32 14.05
N TYR A 46 -8.97 -4.83 14.42
CA TYR A 46 -9.96 -5.33 13.45
C TYR A 46 -10.30 -4.27 12.40
N THR A 47 -10.63 -3.06 12.84
CA THR A 47 -10.97 -1.91 11.97
C THR A 47 -9.86 -1.61 10.98
N ILE A 48 -8.62 -1.50 11.45
CA ILE A 48 -7.47 -1.18 10.61
C ILE A 48 -7.28 -2.29 9.58
N TYR A 49 -7.20 -3.55 10.02
CA TYR A 49 -6.90 -4.71 9.18
C TYR A 49 -7.99 -5.02 8.15
N THR A 50 -9.23 -4.56 8.36
CA THR A 50 -10.32 -4.69 7.38
C THR A 50 -10.10 -3.89 6.10
N PHE A 51 -9.52 -2.68 6.14
CA PHE A 51 -9.48 -1.81 4.95
C PHE A 51 -8.11 -1.28 4.55
N HIS A 52 -7.09 -1.26 5.43
CA HIS A 52 -5.82 -0.62 5.08
C HIS A 52 -5.07 -1.34 3.95
N MET A 53 -5.03 -2.68 3.95
CA MET A 53 -4.40 -3.44 2.86
C MET A 53 -5.20 -3.35 1.56
N PRO A 54 -6.54 -3.54 1.56
CA PRO A 54 -7.40 -3.24 0.42
C PRO A 54 -7.14 -1.86 -0.20
N LEU A 55 -7.02 -0.82 0.63
CA LEU A 55 -6.70 0.54 0.19
C LEU A 55 -5.36 0.59 -0.55
N PHE A 56 -4.30 -0.03 -0.02
CA PHE A 56 -2.99 -0.03 -0.69
C PHE A 56 -2.98 -0.80 -2.01
N PHE A 57 -3.69 -1.93 -2.10
CA PHE A 57 -3.85 -2.66 -3.37
C PHE A 57 -4.63 -1.84 -4.39
N LEU A 58 -5.73 -1.19 -3.98
CA LEU A 58 -6.50 -0.26 -4.80
C LEU A 58 -5.62 0.86 -5.35
N LEU A 59 -4.92 1.59 -4.47
CA LEU A 59 -4.03 2.70 -4.81
C LEU A 59 -2.86 2.29 -5.73
N SER A 60 -2.39 1.06 -5.59
CA SER A 60 -1.34 0.51 -6.44
C SER A 60 -1.87 0.18 -7.84
N GLY A 61 -3.09 -0.34 -7.95
CA GLY A 61 -3.74 -0.66 -9.22
C GLY A 61 -4.02 0.55 -10.11
N LEU A 62 -4.34 1.72 -9.52
CA LEU A 62 -4.71 2.96 -10.25
C LEU A 62 -3.72 3.36 -11.35
N HIS A 63 -2.43 3.13 -11.14
CA HIS A 63 -1.37 3.60 -12.02
C HIS A 63 -0.88 2.55 -13.03
N VAL A 64 -1.34 1.30 -12.89
CA VAL A 64 -0.85 0.16 -13.68
C VAL A 64 -1.23 0.27 -15.15
N PRO A 65 -2.46 0.63 -15.56
CA PRO A 65 -2.80 0.76 -16.98
C PRO A 65 -1.90 1.75 -17.72
N LYS A 66 -1.66 2.93 -17.13
CA LYS A 66 -0.75 3.95 -17.67
C LYS A 66 0.70 3.47 -17.69
N SER A 67 1.13 2.72 -16.67
CA SER A 67 2.48 2.15 -16.61
C SER A 67 2.71 1.07 -17.66
N LEU A 68 1.71 0.22 -17.94
CA LEU A 68 1.78 -0.82 -18.96
C LEU A 68 1.85 -0.20 -20.37
N GLN A 69 1.00 0.79 -20.66
CA GLN A 69 1.01 1.50 -21.94
C GLN A 69 2.34 2.21 -22.24
N ARG A 70 3.00 2.76 -21.21
CA ARG A 70 4.27 3.49 -21.38
C ARG A 70 5.49 2.58 -21.45
N ALA A 71 5.54 1.52 -20.65
CA ALA A 71 6.75 0.74 -20.45
C ALA A 71 6.82 -0.54 -21.28
N GLY A 72 5.69 -1.06 -21.79
CA GLY A 72 5.65 -2.28 -22.60
C GLY A 72 6.45 -3.42 -21.96
N ASP A 73 7.46 -3.92 -22.67
CA ASP A 73 8.32 -5.02 -22.23
C ASP A 73 9.26 -4.65 -21.06
N VAL A 74 9.60 -3.36 -20.91
CA VAL A 74 10.43 -2.85 -19.81
C VAL A 74 9.64 -2.73 -18.51
N PHE A 75 8.31 -2.93 -18.55
CA PHE A 75 7.44 -2.88 -17.38
C PHE A 75 7.93 -3.82 -16.28
N LEU A 76 8.23 -5.07 -16.63
CA LEU A 76 8.58 -6.09 -15.65
C LEU A 76 9.95 -5.82 -15.02
N LEU A 77 10.93 -5.43 -15.83
CA LEU A 77 12.26 -5.04 -15.34
C LEU A 77 12.18 -3.85 -14.35
N ALA A 78 11.34 -2.87 -14.66
CA ALA A 78 11.10 -1.76 -13.74
C ALA A 78 10.49 -2.25 -12.41
N LYS A 79 9.53 -3.18 -12.44
CA LYS A 79 8.90 -3.74 -11.24
C LYS A 79 9.83 -4.64 -10.44
N LEU A 80 10.71 -5.40 -11.09
CA LEU A 80 11.79 -6.15 -10.43
C LEU A 80 12.67 -5.20 -9.61
N ARG A 81 13.09 -4.07 -10.19
CA ARG A 81 13.92 -3.08 -9.50
C ARG A 81 13.18 -2.34 -8.37
N THR A 82 11.88 -2.07 -8.52
CA THR A 82 11.13 -1.24 -7.54
C THR A 82 10.39 -2.05 -6.48
N ILE A 83 10.19 -3.35 -6.67
CA ILE A 83 9.42 -4.21 -5.75
C ILE A 83 10.26 -5.39 -5.28
N VAL A 84 10.78 -6.19 -6.21
CA VAL A 84 11.50 -7.44 -5.88
C VAL A 84 12.86 -7.16 -5.24
N TYR A 85 13.61 -6.19 -5.76
CA TYR A 85 14.89 -5.82 -5.17
C TYR A 85 14.75 -5.29 -3.73
N PRO A 86 13.89 -4.30 -3.43
CA PRO A 86 13.66 -3.87 -2.05
C PRO A 86 13.12 -5.00 -1.16
N TYR A 87 12.26 -5.88 -1.68
CA TYR A 87 11.77 -7.04 -0.94
C TYR A 87 12.92 -7.91 -0.42
N PHE A 88 13.85 -8.32 -1.29
CA PHE A 88 14.96 -9.18 -0.88
C PHE A 88 15.92 -8.47 0.05
N VAL A 89 16.34 -7.24 -0.27
CA VAL A 89 17.28 -6.46 0.55
C VAL A 89 16.76 -6.30 1.98
N TRP A 90 15.50 -5.90 2.14
CA TRP A 90 14.93 -5.63 3.45
C TRP A 90 14.48 -6.89 4.19
N SER A 91 14.02 -7.92 3.49
CA SER A 91 13.72 -9.22 4.11
C SER A 91 14.99 -9.85 4.69
N LEU A 92 16.10 -9.81 3.94
CA LEU A 92 17.40 -10.30 4.42
C LEU A 92 17.91 -9.46 5.59
N LEU A 93 17.86 -8.13 5.48
CA LEU A 93 18.28 -7.22 6.56
C LEU A 93 17.48 -7.46 7.85
N GLN A 94 16.15 -7.44 7.76
CA GLN A 94 15.28 -7.63 8.92
C GLN A 94 15.39 -9.06 9.50
N GLY A 95 15.51 -10.07 8.65
CA GLY A 95 15.71 -11.45 9.10
C GLY A 95 17.07 -11.65 9.77
N ALA A 96 18.14 -11.03 9.26
CA ALA A 96 19.46 -11.04 9.89
C ALA A 96 19.44 -10.36 11.27
N VAL A 97 18.77 -9.21 11.39
CA VAL A 97 18.57 -8.53 12.68
C VAL A 97 17.78 -9.41 13.64
N GLN A 98 16.74 -10.11 13.16
CA GLN A 98 15.97 -11.05 13.98
C GLN A 98 16.80 -12.25 14.47
N ILE A 99 17.66 -12.81 13.63
CA ILE A 99 18.58 -13.89 14.02
C ILE A 99 19.58 -13.39 15.07
N ALA A 100 20.20 -12.23 14.83
CA ALA A 100 21.21 -11.67 15.73
C ALA A 100 20.66 -11.34 17.13
N LEU A 101 19.41 -10.88 17.20
CA LEU A 101 18.74 -10.52 18.46
C LEU A 101 17.97 -11.69 19.09
N SER A 102 17.91 -12.87 18.45
CA SER A 102 17.17 -14.04 18.95
C SER A 102 17.69 -14.53 20.31
N SER A 103 18.99 -14.36 20.56
CA SER A 103 19.65 -14.64 21.84
C SER A 103 19.31 -13.65 22.97
N TYR A 104 18.66 -12.52 22.66
CA TYR A 104 18.31 -11.46 23.62
C TYR A 104 16.81 -11.43 23.97
N GLY A 105 16.08 -12.53 23.78
CA GLY A 105 14.70 -12.68 24.28
C GLY A 105 13.60 -12.27 23.29
N MET A 106 13.81 -12.45 21.97
CA MET A 106 12.70 -12.39 21.02
C MET A 106 11.98 -13.75 20.99
N ASN A 107 10.70 -13.75 21.34
CA ASN A 107 9.86 -14.93 21.54
C ASN A 107 9.62 -15.82 20.29
N HIS A 108 10.28 -15.56 19.15
CA HIS A 108 10.25 -16.40 17.94
C HIS A 108 11.67 -16.57 17.39
N ALA A 109 12.18 -17.80 17.41
CA ALA A 109 13.46 -18.13 16.81
C ALA A 109 13.32 -18.12 15.28
N PHE A 110 13.57 -16.97 14.64
CA PHE A 110 13.73 -16.90 13.19
C PHE A 110 15.02 -17.65 12.82
N THR A 111 14.93 -18.69 11.99
CA THR A 111 16.08 -19.54 11.67
C THR A 111 16.69 -19.17 10.32
N PRO A 112 17.97 -19.51 10.06
CA PRO A 112 18.56 -19.36 8.73
C PRO A 112 17.81 -20.13 7.62
N ARG A 113 17.06 -21.19 7.97
CA ARG A 113 16.20 -21.90 7.01
C ARG A 113 15.00 -21.05 6.60
N ASP A 114 14.47 -20.23 7.51
CA ASP A 114 13.39 -19.30 7.20
C ASP A 114 13.85 -18.18 6.26
N LEU A 115 15.12 -17.76 6.34
CA LEU A 115 15.73 -16.84 5.36
C LEU A 115 15.76 -17.43 3.94
N LEU A 116 16.02 -18.73 3.79
CA LEU A 116 16.01 -19.37 2.48
C LEU A 116 14.59 -19.50 1.92
N ALA A 117 13.59 -19.64 2.80
CA ALA A 117 12.20 -19.78 2.43
C ALA A 117 11.54 -18.48 1.96
N ILE A 118 12.18 -17.31 2.07
CA ILE A 118 11.62 -16.02 1.64
C ILE A 118 11.24 -16.00 0.15
N GLY A 119 11.82 -16.89 -0.65
CA GLY A 119 11.46 -17.03 -2.07
C GLY A 119 10.04 -17.52 -2.31
N TRP A 120 9.43 -18.27 -1.38
CA TRP A 120 8.07 -18.82 -1.52
C TRP A 120 7.17 -18.61 -0.30
N ARG A 121 7.72 -18.17 0.84
CA ARG A 121 7.01 -17.83 2.08
C ARG A 121 7.51 -16.47 2.59
N PRO A 122 6.93 -15.35 2.11
CA PRO A 122 7.24 -14.04 2.66
C PRO A 122 6.82 -13.97 4.13
N PHE A 123 7.62 -13.30 4.97
CA PHE A 123 7.35 -13.16 6.39
C PHE A 123 7.08 -11.71 6.79
N GLY A 124 6.44 -11.52 7.96
CA GLY A 124 6.20 -10.21 8.54
C GLY A 124 5.35 -9.34 7.61
N GLN A 125 5.71 -8.06 7.48
CA GLN A 125 5.00 -7.12 6.61
C GLN A 125 5.26 -7.35 5.12
N PHE A 126 6.32 -8.09 4.73
CA PHE A 126 6.82 -8.17 3.36
C PHE A 126 5.92 -8.94 2.38
N TRP A 127 4.92 -9.68 2.87
CA TRP A 127 3.93 -10.38 2.03
C TRP A 127 3.23 -9.44 1.05
N PHE A 128 3.03 -8.17 1.42
CA PHE A 128 2.38 -7.19 0.56
C PHE A 128 3.17 -6.93 -0.73
N LEU A 129 4.49 -6.70 -0.65
CA LEU A 129 5.32 -6.52 -1.85
C LEU A 129 5.28 -7.76 -2.75
N TYR A 130 5.32 -8.95 -2.14
CA TYR A 130 5.29 -10.21 -2.85
C TYR A 130 3.96 -10.40 -3.59
N ALA A 131 2.83 -10.27 -2.89
CA ALA A 131 1.49 -10.35 -3.48
C ALA A 131 1.26 -9.26 -4.52
N LEU A 132 1.73 -8.04 -4.27
CA LEU A 132 1.66 -6.94 -5.23
C LEU A 132 2.44 -7.25 -6.52
N PHE A 133 3.62 -7.87 -6.41
CA PHE A 133 4.37 -8.30 -7.59
C PHE A 133 3.61 -9.36 -8.41
N ILE A 134 2.97 -10.33 -7.75
CA ILE A 134 2.10 -11.31 -8.44
C ILE A 134 0.93 -10.60 -9.14
N CYS A 135 0.25 -9.66 -8.47
CA CYS A 135 -0.82 -8.87 -9.10
C CYS A 135 -0.32 -8.12 -10.35
N MET A 136 0.89 -7.55 -10.30
CA MET A 136 1.52 -6.90 -11.46
C MET A 136 1.86 -7.88 -12.58
N LEU A 137 2.31 -9.10 -12.25
CA LEU A 137 2.53 -10.18 -13.22
C LEU A 137 1.24 -10.59 -13.92
N ILE A 138 0.14 -10.76 -13.17
CA ILE A 138 -1.18 -11.08 -13.72
C ILE A 138 -1.65 -9.95 -14.65
N ALA A 139 -1.52 -8.69 -14.23
CA ALA A 139 -1.88 -7.54 -15.05
C ALA A 139 -1.05 -7.45 -16.34
N TRP A 140 0.26 -7.71 -16.28
CA TRP A 140 1.12 -7.75 -17.45
C TRP A 140 0.76 -8.92 -18.38
N GLY A 141 0.58 -10.12 -17.83
CA GLY A 141 0.18 -11.30 -18.59
C GLY A 141 -1.15 -11.12 -19.33
N THR A 142 -2.16 -10.56 -18.67
CA THR A 142 -3.45 -10.24 -19.32
C THR A 142 -3.29 -9.20 -20.43
N SER A 143 -2.41 -8.21 -20.25
CA SER A 143 -2.10 -7.20 -21.27
C SER A 143 -1.39 -7.74 -22.51
N ILE A 144 -0.73 -8.90 -22.42
CA ILE A 144 -0.10 -9.59 -23.56
C ILE A 144 -1.08 -10.48 -24.33
N VAL A 145 -2.05 -11.05 -23.63
CA VAL A 145 -3.07 -11.95 -24.22
C VAL A 145 -4.16 -11.14 -24.93
N ALA A 146 -4.62 -10.03 -24.35
CA ALA A 146 -5.72 -9.22 -24.90
C ALA A 146 -5.45 -8.63 -26.31
N PRO A 147 -4.22 -8.21 -26.69
CA PRO A 147 -3.91 -7.74 -28.04
C PRO A 147 -3.92 -8.85 -29.10
N ARG A 148 -3.65 -10.11 -28.74
CA ARG A 148 -3.66 -11.22 -29.70
C ARG A 148 -5.06 -11.55 -30.23
N MET A 149 -6.11 -11.17 -29.50
CA MET A 149 -7.50 -11.22 -29.99
C MET A 149 -7.85 -10.06 -30.93
N ARG A 150 -7.15 -8.92 -30.83
CA ARG A 150 -7.31 -7.78 -31.77
C ARG A 150 -6.50 -7.96 -33.05
N ALA A 151 -5.35 -8.63 -32.98
CA ALA A 151 -4.48 -8.89 -34.14
C ALA A 151 -5.02 -9.99 -35.08
N ARG A 152 -5.90 -10.89 -34.60
CA ARG A 152 -6.48 -11.96 -35.43
C ARG A 152 -7.66 -11.50 -36.31
N GLY A 153 -8.01 -10.22 -36.28
CA GLY A 153 -9.05 -9.60 -37.12
C GLY A 153 -8.56 -8.46 -38.01
N GLY A 154 -7.25 -8.30 -38.19
CA GLY A 154 -6.64 -7.13 -38.84
C GLY A 154 -5.85 -7.43 -40.10
N ALA A 155 -6.42 -8.18 -41.06
CA ALA A 155 -5.96 -8.20 -42.44
C ALA A 155 -6.92 -7.34 -43.29
N ASN A 156 -6.73 -6.02 -43.22
CA ASN A 156 -6.91 -5.03 -44.28
C ASN A 156 -7.01 -3.64 -43.67
N GLY A 157 -5.97 -2.85 -43.91
CA GLY A 157 -5.97 -1.42 -43.68
C GLY A 157 -7.02 -0.75 -44.59
N GLU A 158 -7.57 0.37 -44.08
CA GLU A 158 -8.20 1.49 -44.79
C GLU A 158 -9.46 2.07 -44.11
N ARG A 159 -9.95 1.52 -42.99
CA ARG A 159 -11.12 2.07 -42.26
C ARG A 159 -10.80 2.86 -40.98
N THR A 160 -9.71 3.63 -40.97
CA THR A 160 -9.23 4.43 -39.83
C THR A 160 -10.04 5.69 -39.48
N ARG A 161 -11.31 5.79 -39.90
CA ARG A 161 -12.25 6.85 -39.42
C ARG A 161 -13.61 6.35 -38.91
N ALA A 162 -13.99 5.09 -39.14
CA ALA A 162 -15.27 4.53 -38.69
C ALA A 162 -15.18 3.69 -37.40
N LEU A 163 -13.97 3.41 -36.90
CA LEU A 163 -13.72 2.54 -35.74
C LEU A 163 -13.58 3.30 -34.39
N ARG A 164 -14.27 4.43 -34.22
CA ARG A 164 -14.50 5.04 -32.90
C ARG A 164 -15.73 4.48 -32.16
N ALA A 165 -16.41 3.50 -32.76
CA ALA A 165 -17.40 2.68 -32.09
C ALA A 165 -16.86 1.26 -31.95
N VAL A 166 -15.87 1.05 -31.08
CA VAL A 166 -15.85 -0.24 -30.36
C VAL A 166 -17.13 -0.20 -29.54
N PRO A 167 -18.13 -1.09 -29.75
CA PRO A 167 -19.38 -0.99 -29.02
C PRO A 167 -19.06 -1.00 -27.52
N ALA A 168 -19.78 -0.21 -26.72
CA ALA A 168 -19.60 -0.18 -25.27
C ALA A 168 -19.80 -1.59 -24.63
N MET A 169 -20.46 -2.50 -25.37
CA MET A 169 -20.84 -3.84 -24.96
C MET A 169 -19.66 -4.81 -24.71
N PRO A 170 -18.65 -5.00 -25.59
CA PRO A 170 -17.46 -5.80 -25.30
C PRO A 170 -16.61 -5.26 -24.14
N VAL A 171 -16.59 -3.94 -23.91
CA VAL A 171 -15.87 -3.36 -22.77
C VAL A 171 -16.64 -3.61 -21.46
N ALA A 172 -17.96 -3.46 -21.47
CA ALA A 172 -18.81 -3.77 -20.33
C ALA A 172 -18.80 -5.26 -19.97
N LEU A 173 -18.85 -6.16 -20.97
CA LEU A 173 -18.74 -7.60 -20.77
C LEU A 173 -17.36 -8.03 -20.25
N ALA A 174 -16.28 -7.42 -20.75
CA ALA A 174 -14.95 -7.66 -20.21
C ALA A 174 -14.82 -7.15 -18.76
N ALA A 175 -15.39 -5.99 -18.44
CA ALA A 175 -15.42 -5.47 -17.07
C ALA A 175 -16.25 -6.35 -16.12
N LEU A 176 -17.40 -6.87 -16.58
CA LEU A 176 -18.22 -7.82 -15.83
C LEU A 176 -17.52 -9.17 -15.63
N ALA A 177 -16.83 -9.69 -16.65
CA ALA A 177 -16.06 -10.92 -16.55
C ALA A 177 -14.87 -10.76 -15.58
N ILE A 178 -14.18 -9.62 -15.62
CA ILE A 178 -13.11 -9.29 -14.66
C ILE A 178 -13.69 -9.14 -13.25
N GLY A 179 -14.86 -8.51 -13.11
CA GLY A 179 -15.56 -8.37 -11.83
C GLY A 179 -16.00 -9.71 -11.25
N GLY A 180 -16.58 -10.59 -12.06
CA GLY A 180 -16.97 -11.95 -11.66
C GLY A 180 -15.75 -12.79 -11.26
N LEU A 181 -14.68 -12.74 -12.06
CA LEU A 181 -13.43 -13.43 -11.72
C LEU A 181 -12.79 -12.88 -10.45
N ALA A 182 -12.87 -11.57 -10.21
CA ALA A 182 -12.40 -10.95 -8.98
C ALA A 182 -13.20 -11.44 -7.76
N ILE A 183 -14.52 -11.57 -7.86
CA ILE A 183 -15.33 -12.14 -6.77
C ILE A 183 -14.94 -13.59 -6.49
N VAL A 184 -14.77 -14.42 -7.53
CA VAL A 184 -14.32 -15.82 -7.36
C VAL A 184 -12.93 -15.88 -6.73
N ALA A 185 -11.99 -15.04 -7.17
CA ALA A 185 -10.66 -14.94 -6.57
C ALA A 185 -10.75 -14.52 -5.10
N PHE A 186 -11.59 -13.53 -4.78
CA PHE A 186 -11.81 -13.10 -3.40
C PHE A 186 -12.28 -14.26 -2.52
N VAL A 187 -13.34 -14.95 -2.94
CA VAL A 187 -13.93 -16.08 -2.20
C VAL A 187 -12.89 -17.17 -2.01
N ALA A 188 -12.22 -17.58 -3.08
CA ALA A 188 -11.16 -18.58 -3.03
C ALA A 188 -10.04 -18.15 -2.06
N GLY A 189 -9.59 -16.91 -2.12
CA GLY A 189 -8.56 -16.36 -1.23
C GLY A 189 -8.98 -16.32 0.24
N SER A 190 -10.25 -16.01 0.52
CA SER A 190 -10.78 -15.93 1.89
C SER A 190 -11.04 -17.28 2.55
N VAL A 191 -11.21 -18.35 1.75
CA VAL A 191 -11.53 -19.70 2.26
C VAL A 191 -10.31 -20.63 2.24
N THR A 192 -9.36 -20.41 1.31
CA THR A 192 -8.18 -21.27 1.19
C THR A 192 -7.04 -20.83 2.12
N GLN A 193 -6.20 -21.77 2.54
CA GLN A 193 -5.04 -21.53 3.42
C GLN A 193 -3.71 -21.86 2.72
N TRP A 194 -3.57 -21.45 1.46
CA TRP A 194 -2.38 -21.70 0.62
C TRP A 194 -1.31 -20.60 0.77
N GLY A 195 -1.30 -19.91 1.92
CA GLY A 195 -0.35 -18.85 2.22
C GLY A 195 -0.45 -17.68 1.23
N ILE A 196 0.65 -17.38 0.54
CA ILE A 196 0.75 -16.20 -0.32
C ILE A 196 -0.23 -16.22 -1.51
N VAL A 197 -0.63 -17.40 -1.98
CA VAL A 197 -1.61 -17.55 -3.06
C VAL A 197 -2.97 -17.06 -2.58
N SER A 198 -3.43 -17.53 -1.42
CA SER A 198 -4.69 -17.12 -0.81
C SER A 198 -4.72 -15.62 -0.51
N MET A 199 -3.64 -15.07 0.04
CA MET A 199 -3.50 -13.62 0.26
C MET A 199 -3.60 -12.85 -1.07
N THR A 200 -2.87 -13.29 -2.10
CA THR A 200 -2.92 -12.62 -3.41
C THR A 200 -4.33 -12.65 -3.98
N LEU A 201 -5.01 -13.79 -3.93
CA LEU A 201 -6.38 -13.96 -4.41
C LEU A 201 -7.38 -13.09 -3.64
N ALA A 202 -7.24 -12.97 -2.32
CA ALA A 202 -8.10 -12.14 -1.47
C ALA A 202 -7.94 -10.64 -1.78
N TYR A 203 -6.74 -10.18 -2.13
CA TYR A 203 -6.48 -8.75 -2.35
C TYR A 203 -6.44 -8.31 -3.84
N PHE A 204 -6.30 -9.25 -4.77
CA PHE A 204 -6.38 -9.01 -6.22
C PHE A 204 -7.63 -8.22 -6.66
N PRO A 205 -8.83 -8.44 -6.11
CA PRO A 205 -10.04 -7.70 -6.48
C PRO A 205 -9.91 -6.19 -6.28
N PHE A 206 -9.30 -5.76 -5.17
CA PHE A 206 -9.08 -4.34 -4.89
C PHE A 206 -8.05 -3.75 -5.86
N PHE A 207 -7.00 -4.50 -6.17
CA PHE A 207 -6.01 -4.10 -7.18
C PHE A 207 -6.64 -3.96 -8.57
N ALA A 208 -7.43 -4.95 -8.99
CA ALA A 208 -8.15 -4.95 -10.27
C ALA A 208 -9.17 -3.81 -10.32
N LEU A 209 -9.92 -3.57 -9.24
CA LEU A 209 -10.82 -2.43 -9.10
C LEU A 209 -10.07 -1.12 -9.31
N GLY A 210 -8.87 -0.98 -8.73
CA GLY A 210 -7.99 0.18 -8.93
C GLY A 210 -7.62 0.36 -10.41
N MET A 211 -7.27 -0.72 -11.11
CA MET A 211 -7.00 -0.64 -12.56
C MET A 211 -8.21 -0.18 -13.37
N LEU A 212 -9.42 -0.59 -13.00
CA LEU A 212 -10.65 -0.27 -13.71
C LEU A 212 -11.12 1.17 -13.44
N ILE A 213 -11.03 1.63 -12.19
CA ILE A 213 -11.57 2.95 -11.81
C ILE A 213 -10.58 4.10 -11.97
N GLY A 214 -9.32 3.86 -12.34
CA GLY A 214 -8.28 4.89 -12.39
C GLY A 214 -8.62 6.13 -13.23
N ASN A 215 -9.37 5.98 -14.33
CA ASN A 215 -9.82 7.09 -15.17
C ASN A 215 -11.05 7.83 -14.59
N PRO A 216 -12.15 7.15 -14.20
CA PRO A 216 -13.31 7.82 -13.61
C PRO A 216 -13.11 8.27 -12.15
N LEU A 217 -12.07 7.80 -11.45
CA LEU A 217 -11.88 8.05 -10.02
C LEU A 217 -11.97 9.53 -9.62
N PRO A 218 -11.27 10.49 -10.27
CA PRO A 218 -11.32 11.89 -9.85
C PRO A 218 -12.74 12.46 -9.89
N ALA A 219 -13.51 12.14 -10.94
CA ALA A 219 -14.89 12.59 -11.07
C ALA A 219 -15.82 11.90 -10.04
N LEU A 220 -15.60 10.62 -9.74
CA LEU A 220 -16.36 9.88 -8.74
C LEU A 220 -16.14 10.46 -7.33
N VAL A 221 -14.88 10.70 -6.98
CA VAL A 221 -14.46 11.28 -5.70
C VAL A 221 -15.01 12.70 -5.56
N GLU A 222 -14.95 13.52 -6.62
CA GLU A 222 -15.51 14.87 -6.61
C GLU A 222 -17.02 14.84 -6.34
N ARG A 223 -17.78 14.01 -7.06
CA ARG A 223 -19.23 13.85 -6.89
C ARG A 223 -19.61 13.37 -5.48
N ALA A 224 -18.83 12.43 -4.93
CA ALA A 224 -19.07 11.83 -3.62
C ALA A 224 -18.45 12.62 -2.45
N SER A 225 -17.76 13.75 -2.70
CA SER A 225 -17.09 14.56 -1.66
C SER A 225 -18.01 15.49 -0.86
N ASN A 226 -19.33 15.44 -1.12
CA ASN A 226 -20.33 16.20 -0.38
C ASN A 226 -20.53 15.65 1.04
N GLY A 227 -21.00 16.50 1.96
CA GLY A 227 -21.09 16.14 3.39
C GLY A 227 -22.01 14.95 3.65
N LEU A 228 -23.13 14.86 2.94
CA LEU A 228 -24.09 13.77 3.08
C LEU A 228 -23.50 12.43 2.62
N ALA A 229 -22.83 12.40 1.47
CA ALA A 229 -22.17 11.21 0.94
C ALA A 229 -21.05 10.72 1.86
N LEU A 230 -20.28 11.62 2.48
CA LEU A 230 -19.29 11.27 3.49
C LEU A 230 -19.92 10.63 4.72
N VAL A 231 -21.00 11.19 5.25
CA VAL A 231 -21.73 10.61 6.39
C VAL A 231 -22.32 9.26 6.00
N ALA A 232 -22.94 9.15 4.84
CA ALA A 232 -23.49 7.89 4.34
C ALA A 232 -22.42 6.81 4.25
N ILE A 233 -21.26 7.10 3.66
CA ILE A 233 -20.15 6.14 3.54
C ILE A 233 -19.55 5.79 4.90
N ALA A 234 -19.45 6.75 5.82
CA ALA A 234 -18.99 6.49 7.18
C ALA A 234 -19.95 5.58 7.96
N VAL A 235 -21.27 5.79 7.81
CA VAL A 235 -22.31 4.94 8.40
C VAL A 235 -22.28 3.55 7.76
N THR A 236 -22.17 3.45 6.43
CA THR A 236 -22.02 2.16 5.74
C THR A 236 -20.78 1.41 6.20
N PHE A 237 -19.65 2.11 6.37
CA PHE A 237 -18.43 1.52 6.89
C PHE A 237 -18.62 0.99 8.31
N ALA A 238 -19.16 1.80 9.23
CA ALA A 238 -19.41 1.40 10.60
C ALA A 238 -20.38 0.21 10.70
N ALA A 239 -21.47 0.23 9.93
CA ALA A 239 -22.46 -0.85 9.89
C ALA A 239 -21.88 -2.14 9.31
N SER A 240 -21.14 -2.05 8.20
CA SER A 240 -20.48 -3.20 7.57
C SER A 240 -19.42 -3.80 8.50
N LEU A 241 -18.68 -2.96 9.21
CA LEU A 241 -17.65 -3.40 10.15
C LEU A 241 -18.27 -4.12 11.36
N ALA A 242 -19.33 -3.54 11.95
CA ALA A 242 -20.05 -4.16 13.05
C ALA A 242 -20.72 -5.49 12.65
N PHE A 243 -21.18 -5.59 11.41
CA PHE A 243 -21.68 -6.84 10.85
C PHE A 243 -20.55 -7.86 10.66
N ALA A 244 -19.47 -7.49 9.97
CA ALA A 244 -18.34 -8.37 9.67
C ALA A 244 -17.73 -8.99 10.94
N HIS A 245 -17.56 -8.18 11.98
CA HIS A 245 -16.99 -8.62 13.27
C HIS A 245 -17.80 -9.73 13.94
N ARG A 246 -19.08 -9.92 13.59
CA ARG A 246 -19.91 -11.01 14.13
C ARG A 246 -19.70 -12.34 13.41
N PHE A 247 -19.24 -12.32 12.16
CA PHE A 247 -19.26 -13.50 11.29
C PHE A 247 -17.87 -13.94 10.81
N GLY A 248 -16.82 -13.15 11.03
CA GLY A 248 -15.47 -13.58 10.69
C GLY A 248 -14.37 -12.57 10.98
N GLU A 249 -13.15 -13.00 10.68
CA GLU A 249 -11.91 -12.23 10.77
C GLU A 249 -11.87 -11.04 9.78
N PRO A 250 -10.94 -10.08 9.95
CA PRO A 250 -10.84 -8.89 9.10
C PRO A 250 -10.62 -9.16 7.60
N ASP A 251 -10.11 -10.34 7.24
CA ASP A 251 -9.84 -10.78 5.86
C ASP A 251 -10.94 -11.72 5.31
N SER A 252 -12.02 -11.93 6.07
CA SER A 252 -13.15 -12.76 5.66
C SER A 252 -14.03 -12.11 4.60
N ILE A 253 -14.89 -12.90 3.96
CA ILE A 253 -15.88 -12.42 2.99
C ILE A 253 -16.87 -11.42 3.55
N TRP A 254 -17.18 -11.52 4.84
CA TRP A 254 -18.07 -10.59 5.51
C TRP A 254 -17.46 -9.19 5.65
N ALA A 255 -16.13 -9.08 5.61
CA ALA A 255 -15.41 -7.82 5.70
C ALA A 255 -15.35 -7.07 4.36
N LEU A 256 -15.74 -7.67 3.23
CA LEU A 256 -15.63 -7.06 1.90
C LEU A 256 -16.36 -5.70 1.78
N PRO A 257 -17.61 -5.51 2.23
CA PRO A 257 -18.27 -4.21 2.20
C PRO A 257 -17.57 -3.17 3.07
N ALA A 258 -17.03 -3.58 4.23
CA ALA A 258 -16.26 -2.72 5.12
C ALA A 258 -14.90 -2.33 4.50
N ALA A 259 -14.23 -3.25 3.82
CA ALA A 259 -12.98 -2.99 3.10
C ALA A 259 -13.18 -1.93 1.98
N LEU A 260 -14.24 -2.07 1.19
CA LEU A 260 -14.57 -1.13 0.10
C LEU A 260 -14.97 0.25 0.64
N SER A 261 -15.90 0.29 1.59
CA SER A 261 -16.38 1.55 2.18
C SER A 261 -15.30 2.26 2.99
N GLY A 262 -14.45 1.53 3.73
CA GLY A 262 -13.31 2.10 4.44
C GLY A 262 -12.25 2.69 3.50
N SER A 263 -11.92 1.98 2.41
CA SER A 263 -11.02 2.50 1.37
C SER A 263 -11.59 3.76 0.70
N ALA A 264 -12.89 3.75 0.39
CA ALA A 264 -13.58 4.92 -0.16
C ALA A 264 -13.61 6.10 0.82
N LEU A 265 -13.86 5.84 2.11
CA LEU A 265 -13.88 6.86 3.15
C LEU A 265 -12.53 7.57 3.26
N VAL A 266 -11.42 6.82 3.30
CA VAL A 266 -10.08 7.41 3.33
C VAL A 266 -9.82 8.27 2.10
N LEU A 267 -10.17 7.80 0.90
CA LEU A 267 -10.02 8.57 -0.34
C LEU A 267 -10.82 9.87 -0.33
N LEU A 268 -12.07 9.83 0.13
CA LEU A 268 -12.94 11.01 0.18
C LEU A 268 -12.51 12.02 1.24
N VAL A 269 -12.09 11.55 2.42
CA VAL A 269 -11.54 12.40 3.47
C VAL A 269 -10.24 13.05 2.99
N ALA A 270 -9.34 12.28 2.38
CA ALA A 270 -8.10 12.80 1.80
C ALA A 270 -8.37 13.86 0.72
N TYR A 271 -9.31 13.59 -0.19
CA TYR A 271 -9.70 14.54 -1.25
C TYR A 271 -10.30 15.83 -0.68
N ARG A 272 -11.16 15.73 0.33
CA ARG A 272 -11.75 16.92 0.98
C ARG A 272 -10.69 17.73 1.74
N ALA A 273 -9.75 17.06 2.39
CA ALA A 273 -8.63 17.71 3.07
C ALA A 273 -7.74 18.50 2.09
N THR A 274 -7.38 17.90 0.95
CA THR A 274 -6.57 18.58 -0.06
C THR A 274 -7.33 19.69 -0.77
N ARG A 275 -8.62 19.50 -1.11
CA ARG A 275 -9.42 20.53 -1.79
C ARG A 275 -9.65 21.78 -0.93
N ARG A 276 -9.83 21.59 0.38
CA ARG A 276 -9.90 22.72 1.35
C ARG A 276 -8.58 23.50 1.39
N GLY A 277 -7.44 22.80 1.31
CA GLY A 277 -6.12 23.42 1.21
C GLY A 277 -5.91 24.19 -0.10
N ASP A 278 -6.29 23.61 -1.24
CA ASP A 278 -6.11 24.22 -2.56
C ASP A 278 -7.04 25.42 -2.81
N ALA A 279 -8.26 25.41 -2.24
CA ALA A 279 -9.18 26.55 -2.29
C ALA A 279 -8.64 27.77 -1.51
N ALA A 280 -7.82 27.54 -0.48
CA ALA A 280 -7.18 28.59 0.31
C ALA A 280 -5.86 29.10 -0.31
N GLN A 281 -5.23 28.35 -1.21
CA GLN A 281 -3.90 28.65 -1.76
C GLN A 281 -3.85 28.38 -3.28
N ARG A 282 -4.36 29.33 -4.07
CA ARG A 282 -4.19 29.37 -5.53
C ARG A 282 -2.77 29.80 -5.91
N SER A 283 -1.77 28.97 -5.64
CA SER A 283 -0.40 29.24 -6.08
C SER A 283 0.25 27.98 -6.67
N PRO A 284 0.93 28.09 -7.82
CA PRO A 284 1.55 26.95 -8.51
C PRO A 284 2.74 26.31 -7.77
N ALA A 285 3.11 26.84 -6.60
CA ALA A 285 4.19 26.35 -5.74
C ALA A 285 3.69 25.94 -4.33
N ARG A 286 2.55 25.24 -4.24
CA ARG A 286 2.06 24.71 -2.96
C ARG A 286 3.08 23.72 -2.39
N ARG A 287 3.59 24.00 -1.18
CA ARG A 287 4.38 23.04 -0.42
C ARG A 287 3.47 21.86 -0.04
N PRO A 288 3.89 20.61 -0.28
CA PRO A 288 3.06 19.47 0.07
C PRO A 288 2.83 19.42 1.58
N SER A 289 1.65 18.98 1.99
CA SER A 289 1.35 18.80 3.41
C SER A 289 2.25 17.73 4.03
N TRP A 290 2.39 17.75 5.36
CA TRP A 290 3.15 16.72 6.08
C TRP A 290 2.62 15.30 5.77
N LEU A 291 1.31 15.15 5.56
CA LEU A 291 0.69 13.86 5.24
C LEU A 291 1.00 13.41 3.80
N GLU A 292 1.12 14.35 2.86
CA GLU A 292 1.62 14.05 1.51
C GLU A 292 3.09 13.62 1.55
N TYR A 293 3.92 14.25 2.39
CA TYR A 293 5.31 13.82 2.59
C TYR A 293 5.41 12.40 3.15
N VAL A 294 4.60 12.07 4.16
CA VAL A 294 4.48 10.69 4.67
C VAL A 294 4.03 9.74 3.56
N GLY A 295 3.09 10.16 2.72
CA GLY A 295 2.65 9.43 1.53
C GLY A 295 3.75 9.19 0.50
N PHE A 296 4.63 10.18 0.25
CA PHE A 296 5.80 10.01 -0.61
C PHE A 296 6.81 9.01 -0.04
N ALA A 297 6.97 9.02 1.28
CA ALA A 297 7.84 8.12 2.02
C ALA A 297 7.17 6.79 2.39
N SER A 298 5.97 6.48 1.86
CA SER A 298 5.20 5.30 2.31
C SER A 298 5.95 3.99 2.09
N MET A 299 6.73 3.88 1.01
CA MET A 299 7.53 2.69 0.71
C MET A 299 8.72 2.56 1.67
N PRO A 300 9.59 3.58 1.88
CA PRO A 300 10.61 3.54 2.93
C PRO A 300 10.06 3.23 4.32
N ILE A 301 8.94 3.86 4.71
CA ILE A 301 8.26 3.58 5.98
C ILE A 301 7.82 2.12 6.05
N TYR A 302 7.13 1.62 5.01
CA TYR A 302 6.70 0.22 4.94
C TYR A 302 7.87 -0.76 5.12
N LEU A 303 9.04 -0.49 4.53
CA LEU A 303 10.20 -1.38 4.63
C LEU A 303 10.84 -1.40 6.02
N ALA A 304 10.98 -0.23 6.66
CA ALA A 304 11.82 -0.09 7.85
C ALA A 304 11.06 0.04 9.18
N HIS A 305 9.75 0.31 9.17
CA HIS A 305 9.02 0.65 10.41
C HIS A 305 9.05 -0.44 11.47
N ILE A 306 8.99 -1.74 11.14
CA ILE A 306 9.02 -2.80 12.17
C ILE A 306 10.32 -2.79 12.97
N LEU A 307 11.46 -2.50 12.31
CA LEU A 307 12.74 -2.37 13.02
C LEU A 307 12.71 -1.18 13.99
N ALA A 308 12.17 -0.04 13.55
CA ALA A 308 12.06 1.15 14.38
C ALA A 308 11.08 0.97 15.56
N THR A 309 9.91 0.38 15.32
CA THR A 309 8.90 0.13 16.37
C THR A 309 9.41 -0.90 17.38
N ALA A 310 10.06 -1.98 16.93
CA ALA A 310 10.65 -2.98 17.81
C ALA A 310 11.80 -2.41 18.65
N ALA A 311 12.72 -1.65 18.05
CA ALA A 311 13.82 -0.99 18.77
C ALA A 311 13.28 -0.02 19.84
N THR A 312 12.28 0.78 19.49
CA THR A 312 11.63 1.71 20.42
C THR A 312 10.98 0.98 21.58
N ARG A 313 10.23 -0.10 21.31
CA ARG A 313 9.62 -0.92 22.37
C ARG A 313 10.68 -1.48 23.32
N ILE A 314 11.75 -2.07 22.79
CA ILE A 314 12.84 -2.64 23.60
C ILE A 314 13.48 -1.55 24.48
N ALA A 315 13.75 -0.37 23.92
CA ALA A 315 14.30 0.75 24.67
C ALA A 315 13.35 1.22 25.79
N LEU A 316 12.07 1.42 25.49
CA LEU A 316 11.07 1.85 26.48
C LEU A 316 10.90 0.82 27.61
N VAL A 317 10.83 -0.47 27.28
CA VAL A 317 10.76 -1.54 28.29
C VAL A 317 12.00 -1.55 29.18
N ARG A 318 13.21 -1.36 28.61
CA ARG A 318 14.46 -1.26 29.40
C ARG A 318 14.50 -0.04 30.31
N LEU A 319 13.82 1.04 29.94
CA LEU A 319 13.64 2.23 30.77
C LEU A 319 12.51 2.07 31.81
N GLY A 320 11.86 0.90 31.89
CA GLY A 320 10.74 0.64 32.79
C GLY A 320 9.40 1.24 32.32
N ILE A 321 9.35 1.81 31.11
CA ILE A 321 8.14 2.42 30.54
C ILE A 321 7.32 1.34 29.83
N VAL A 322 6.37 0.76 30.56
CA VAL A 322 5.47 -0.30 30.05
C VAL A 322 4.05 0.20 29.74
N GLU A 323 3.78 1.49 29.92
CA GLU A 323 2.47 2.07 29.67
C GLU A 323 2.05 1.95 28.20
N VAL A 324 0.90 1.31 27.96
CA VAL A 324 0.36 1.01 26.62
C VAL A 324 0.22 2.28 25.78
N GLY A 325 -0.31 3.37 26.35
CA GLY A 325 -0.49 4.63 25.64
C GLY A 325 0.82 5.26 25.18
N VAL A 326 1.83 5.27 26.04
CA VAL A 326 3.16 5.82 25.72
C VAL A 326 3.86 4.97 24.66
N GLN A 327 3.78 3.64 24.80
CA GLN A 327 4.32 2.70 23.84
C GLN A 327 3.65 2.84 22.46
N LEU A 328 2.32 2.99 22.40
CA LEU A 328 1.58 3.23 21.17
C LEU A 328 1.99 4.56 20.52
N ALA A 329 2.02 5.65 21.30
CA ALA A 329 2.33 6.98 20.80
C ALA A 329 3.79 7.09 20.31
N LEU A 330 4.76 6.75 21.16
CA LEU A 330 6.18 6.84 20.83
C LEU A 330 6.60 5.78 19.82
N GLY A 331 6.06 4.55 19.92
CA GLY A 331 6.30 3.50 18.94
C GLY A 331 5.81 3.90 17.55
N THR A 332 4.61 4.48 17.44
CA THR A 332 4.06 4.93 16.15
C THR A 332 4.87 6.11 15.61
N LEU A 333 5.20 7.09 16.46
CA LEU A 333 6.02 8.24 16.08
C LEU A 333 7.39 7.80 15.57
N ALA A 334 8.10 6.94 16.30
CA ALA A 334 9.40 6.42 15.90
C ALA A 334 9.31 5.54 14.65
N GLY A 335 8.25 4.75 14.51
CA GLY A 335 7.97 3.93 13.33
C GLY A 335 7.73 4.73 12.05
N ILE A 336 7.32 6.00 12.15
CA ILE A 336 7.15 6.91 11.00
C ILE A 336 8.39 7.77 10.82
N VAL A 337 8.81 8.48 11.87
CA VAL A 337 9.92 9.44 11.82
C VAL A 337 11.26 8.75 11.56
N GLY A 338 11.51 7.59 12.16
CA GLY A 338 12.74 6.83 11.96
C GLY A 338 13.01 6.50 10.49
N PRO A 339 12.09 5.80 9.80
CA PRO A 339 12.21 5.54 8.37
C PRO A 339 12.27 6.81 7.50
N MET A 340 11.56 7.88 7.88
CA MET A 340 11.63 9.15 7.15
C MET A 340 13.01 9.81 7.25
N LEU A 341 13.62 9.79 8.43
CA LEU A 341 15.00 10.27 8.63
C LEU A 341 15.99 9.41 7.85
N LEU A 342 15.83 8.08 7.90
CA LEU A 342 16.65 7.14 7.12
C LEU A 342 16.53 7.42 5.62
N TYR A 343 15.32 7.66 5.13
CA TYR A 343 15.07 7.99 3.74
C TYR A 343 15.72 9.32 3.35
N ALA A 344 15.59 10.36 4.18
CA ALA A 344 16.23 11.65 3.94
C ALA A 344 17.76 11.54 3.91
N LEU A 345 18.35 10.75 4.83
CA LEU A 345 19.80 10.51 4.85
C LEU A 345 20.26 9.72 3.62
N ALA A 346 19.51 8.69 3.21
CA ALA A 346 19.83 7.89 2.04
C ALA A 346 19.78 8.71 0.74
N LEU A 347 18.85 9.67 0.65
CA LEU A 347 18.80 10.62 -0.46
C LEU A 347 19.98 11.59 -0.45
N ARG A 348 20.38 12.11 0.71
CA ARG A 348 21.52 13.03 0.85
C ARG A 348 22.87 12.38 0.52
N THR A 349 23.02 11.11 0.88
CA THR A 349 24.27 10.34 0.69
C THR A 349 24.33 9.61 -0.66
N GLY A 350 23.26 9.65 -1.46
CA GLY A 350 23.20 8.98 -2.76
C GLY A 350 22.95 7.47 -2.71
N VAL A 351 22.84 6.86 -1.52
CA VAL A 351 22.63 5.41 -1.34
C VAL A 351 21.16 4.98 -1.44
N ALA A 352 20.23 5.91 -1.67
CA ALA A 352 18.79 5.61 -1.77
C ALA A 352 18.48 4.45 -2.73
N ARG A 353 19.15 4.38 -3.89
CA ARG A 353 18.96 3.29 -4.85
C ARG A 353 19.42 1.93 -4.31
N LEU A 354 20.52 1.90 -3.55
CA LEU A 354 21.03 0.69 -2.91
C LEU A 354 20.09 0.19 -1.80
N ALA A 355 19.50 1.12 -1.05
CA ALA A 355 18.44 0.81 -0.09
C ALA A 355 17.10 0.44 -0.76
N GLY A 356 17.02 0.47 -2.09
CA GLY A 356 15.79 0.22 -2.85
C GLY A 356 14.76 1.34 -2.77
N PHE A 357 15.08 2.48 -2.15
CA PHE A 357 14.14 3.59 -1.96
C PHE A 357 13.82 4.32 -3.27
N PRO A 358 12.57 4.79 -3.43
CA PRO A 358 12.19 5.58 -4.60
C PRO A 358 12.87 6.96 -4.58
N PRO A 359 13.05 7.61 -5.74
CA PRO A 359 13.47 9.01 -5.79
C PRO A 359 12.33 9.94 -5.33
N LEU A 360 12.68 11.16 -4.94
CA LEU A 360 11.69 12.20 -4.66
C LEU A 360 10.89 12.58 -5.92
N PRO A 361 9.61 12.97 -5.75
CA PRO A 361 8.82 13.55 -6.82
C PRO A 361 9.50 14.77 -7.45
N ALA A 362 9.37 14.94 -8.77
CA ALA A 362 9.76 16.18 -9.44
C ALA A 362 9.00 17.37 -8.81
N GLY A 363 9.73 18.35 -8.29
CA GLY A 363 9.19 19.50 -7.53
C GLY A 363 9.41 19.44 -6.01
N CYS A 364 9.78 18.28 -5.45
CA CYS A 364 10.19 18.13 -4.05
C CYS A 364 11.68 17.80 -3.89
N ALA A 365 12.36 17.49 -4.99
CA ALA A 365 13.81 17.40 -4.99
C ALA A 365 14.35 18.77 -4.54
N MET A 366 14.88 18.82 -3.31
CA MET A 366 15.86 19.83 -2.94
C MET A 366 16.94 19.73 -4.01
N MET A 367 16.96 20.66 -4.98
CA MET A 367 18.12 20.75 -5.86
C MET A 367 19.32 20.85 -4.92
N PRO A 368 20.33 19.96 -5.04
CA PRO A 368 21.62 20.32 -4.52
C PRO A 368 21.95 21.64 -5.20
N ASP A 369 22.30 22.64 -4.41
CA ASP A 369 22.78 23.92 -4.88
C ASP A 369 23.78 23.64 -6.01
N LYS A 370 23.41 23.99 -7.26
CA LYS A 370 24.23 23.82 -8.46
C LYS A 370 25.38 24.84 -8.46
N GLY A 371 25.97 25.08 -7.29
CA GLY A 371 27.11 25.96 -7.10
C GLY A 371 28.45 25.25 -7.02
N ARG A 372 28.51 23.90 -6.90
CA ARG A 372 29.79 23.26 -6.52
C ARG A 372 29.99 21.80 -6.93
N ILE A 373 29.70 21.39 -8.16
CA ILE A 373 30.40 20.24 -8.78
C ILE A 373 30.61 20.57 -10.25
N GLY A 374 31.89 20.77 -10.61
CA GLY A 374 32.31 21.04 -11.97
C GLY A 374 31.93 19.90 -12.91
N SER A 375 31.79 20.28 -14.18
CA SER A 375 31.69 19.39 -15.33
C SER A 375 32.72 18.26 -15.28
N ALA A 376 32.26 17.04 -15.09
CA ALA A 376 32.90 15.84 -15.60
C ALA A 376 31.85 14.72 -15.71
N ASP A 377 31.90 14.03 -16.84
CA ASP A 377 31.26 12.74 -17.12
C ASP A 377 29.80 12.77 -17.61
N ALA A 378 29.67 13.30 -18.83
CA ALA A 378 28.76 12.75 -19.83
C ALA A 378 29.52 11.68 -20.65
N ALA A 379 29.17 10.41 -20.47
CA ALA A 379 29.30 9.32 -21.44
C ALA A 379 28.41 8.15 -21.01
#